data_AF-A0A4R5ML15-F1
#
_entry.id   AF-A0A4R5ML15-F1
#
_cell.length_a   1.000
_cell.length_b   1.000
_cell.length_c   1.000
_cell.angle_alpha   90.00
_cell.angle_beta   90.00
_cell.angle_gamma   90.00
#
_symmetry.space_group_name_H-M   'P 1'
#
loop_
_entity.id
_entity.type
_entity.pdbx_description
1 polymer ?
#
loop_
_entity_poly.entity_id
_entity_poly.type
_entity_poly.pdbx_seq_one_letter_code
_entity_poly.pdbx_strand_id
1 'polypeptide(L)'
;MKQLTKKTFLMAIILPLIISCNAETKRTAKDNPTQNAKEIDTTQVTKEIKEIDTTSFNVKTDAIPINGIKLNQPLAILLKPYNLTKDDNSNLEYNVNLDYEEFAFDVKYKYKYNDVAIGKIKSLVVFYLKNDKSTFCYELELENNPNCKKILAELKNNFGKNTFYKKVESTKARPAFVDNNGEPETDHIIQELTKWNDDKNKANYYVISKENLTTKENKLTVIVISTISKKSAEWIDYRSLKMVFD
;
A
#
# COMPACT_ATOMS: atom_id res chain seq x y z
N MET A 1 -13.41 -36.79 -33.89
CA MET A 1 -13.69 -35.35 -33.88
C MET A 1 -13.84 -34.90 -32.43
N LYS A 2 -12.90 -34.11 -31.89
CA LYS A 2 -13.00 -33.53 -30.54
C LYS A 2 -12.89 -32.01 -30.68
N GLN A 3 -13.96 -31.32 -30.30
CA GLN A 3 -14.03 -29.86 -30.29
C GLN A 3 -13.09 -29.31 -29.21
N LEU A 4 -12.19 -28.41 -29.62
CA LEU A 4 -11.40 -27.58 -28.72
C LEU A 4 -12.21 -26.32 -28.42
N THR A 5 -12.76 -26.20 -27.22
CA THR A 5 -13.35 -24.96 -26.72
C THR A 5 -12.23 -23.97 -26.39
N LYS A 6 -12.05 -22.97 -27.25
CA LYS A 6 -11.20 -21.79 -26.97
C LYS A 6 -11.83 -21.00 -25.80
N LYS A 7 -11.14 -20.94 -24.67
CA LYS A 7 -11.43 -19.94 -23.62
C LYS A 7 -10.74 -18.64 -24.01
N THR A 8 -11.54 -17.63 -24.32
CA THR A 8 -11.13 -16.25 -24.56
C THR A 8 -10.68 -15.64 -23.24
N PHE A 9 -9.41 -15.21 -23.15
CA PHE A 9 -8.89 -14.45 -22.02
C PHE A 9 -9.25 -12.97 -22.25
N LEU A 10 -10.05 -12.40 -21.36
CA LEU A 10 -10.36 -10.97 -21.34
C LEU A 10 -9.26 -10.26 -20.55
N MET A 11 -8.47 -9.40 -21.21
CA MET A 11 -7.48 -8.55 -20.56
C MET A 11 -8.15 -7.27 -20.03
N ALA A 12 -7.95 -6.98 -18.74
CA ALA A 12 -8.34 -5.72 -18.14
C ALA A 12 -7.21 -4.70 -18.34
N ILE A 13 -7.51 -3.65 -19.10
CA ILE A 13 -6.65 -2.47 -19.30
C ILE A 13 -6.98 -1.49 -18.17
N ILE A 14 -5.97 -1.10 -17.38
CA ILE A 14 -6.10 0.00 -16.42
C ILE A 14 -5.53 1.25 -17.10
N LEU A 15 -6.40 2.20 -17.46
CA LEU A 15 -6.04 3.49 -18.04
C LEU A 15 -6.06 4.59 -16.95
N PRO A 16 -5.07 5.50 -16.88
CA PRO A 16 -5.19 6.73 -16.10
C PRO A 16 -5.80 7.85 -16.95
N LEU A 17 -6.85 8.50 -16.45
CA LEU A 17 -7.51 9.64 -17.09
C LEU A 17 -7.17 10.93 -16.34
N ILE A 18 -6.58 11.88 -17.07
CA ILE A 18 -6.31 13.26 -16.65
C ILE A 18 -7.43 14.13 -17.23
N ILE A 19 -8.18 14.86 -16.39
CA ILE A 19 -8.94 16.06 -16.81
C ILE A 19 -8.89 17.11 -15.69
N SER A 20 -8.55 18.34 -16.10
CA SER A 20 -8.35 19.55 -15.31
C SER A 20 -9.57 20.48 -15.26
N CYS A 21 -9.61 21.32 -14.21
CA CYS A 21 -10.30 22.63 -14.05
C CYS A 21 -11.85 22.62 -14.00
N ASN A 22 -12.56 23.44 -13.21
CA ASN A 22 -12.31 24.80 -12.71
C ASN A 22 -13.06 25.07 -11.39
N ALA A 23 -12.56 26.05 -10.62
CA ALA A 23 -13.08 26.50 -9.32
C ALA A 23 -14.29 27.44 -9.43
N GLU A 24 -15.09 27.55 -8.35
CA GLU A 24 -15.54 28.85 -7.82
C GLU A 24 -16.05 28.74 -6.37
N THR A 25 -15.66 29.73 -5.57
CA THR A 25 -15.85 29.84 -4.12
C THR A 25 -17.02 30.79 -3.81
N LYS A 26 -17.79 30.52 -2.75
CA LYS A 26 -18.51 31.60 -2.02
C LYS A 26 -18.62 31.31 -0.53
N ARG A 27 -18.08 32.24 0.26
CA ARG A 27 -18.20 32.38 1.72
C ARG A 27 -19.52 33.08 2.06
N THR A 28 -20.10 32.73 3.21
CA THR A 28 -20.82 33.68 4.08
C THR A 28 -20.61 33.31 5.55
N ALA A 29 -20.21 34.32 6.34
CA ALA A 29 -20.28 34.38 7.81
C ALA A 29 -21.77 34.34 8.25
N LYS A 30 -22.21 34.21 9.51
CA LYS A 30 -21.76 34.61 10.87
C LYS A 30 -22.86 33.98 11.78
N ASP A 31 -22.59 33.45 12.97
CA ASP A 31 -23.03 34.06 14.25
C ASP A 31 -22.83 33.06 15.41
N ASN A 32 -22.37 33.58 16.54
CA ASN A 32 -22.39 33.05 17.91
C ASN A 32 -23.09 34.14 18.76
N PRO A 33 -23.64 33.92 19.98
CA PRO A 33 -23.16 33.03 21.05
C PRO A 33 -24.33 32.29 21.79
N THR A 34 -24.20 31.38 22.78
CA THR A 34 -23.73 31.57 24.16
C THR A 34 -24.01 30.28 24.97
N GLN A 35 -23.07 29.93 25.87
CA GLN A 35 -23.19 29.20 27.16
C GLN A 35 -24.06 27.93 27.32
N ASN A 36 -23.39 26.83 27.70
CA ASN A 36 -23.70 26.06 28.91
C ASN A 36 -22.53 25.11 29.23
N ALA A 37 -21.66 25.54 30.14
CA ALA A 37 -20.60 24.70 30.71
C ALA A 37 -21.21 23.85 31.83
N LYS A 38 -21.26 22.53 31.64
CA LYS A 38 -21.41 21.56 32.72
C LYS A 38 -20.03 20.99 33.04
N GLU A 39 -19.59 21.29 34.25
CA GLU A 39 -18.42 20.76 34.92
C GLU A 39 -18.57 19.24 35.07
N ILE A 40 -17.66 18.48 34.46
CA ILE A 40 -17.61 17.02 34.57
C ILE A 40 -16.45 16.67 35.49
N ASP A 41 -16.82 16.11 36.65
CA ASP A 41 -15.97 15.51 37.66
C ASP A 41 -14.93 14.59 37.02
N THR A 42 -13.65 14.94 37.17
CA THR A 42 -12.52 14.33 36.45
C THR A 42 -11.85 13.22 37.25
N THR A 43 -12.52 12.67 38.25
CA THR A 43 -11.96 11.64 39.10
C THR A 43 -12.35 10.25 38.59
N GLN A 44 -11.34 9.48 38.16
CA GLN A 44 -11.39 8.06 37.72
C GLN A 44 -11.52 7.79 36.21
N VAL A 45 -10.41 7.93 35.48
CA VAL A 45 -9.90 6.82 34.64
C VAL A 45 -8.37 6.95 34.61
N THR A 46 -7.67 6.16 35.44
CA THR A 46 -6.23 5.98 35.28
C THR A 46 -5.93 4.49 35.36
N LYS A 47 -5.11 4.04 34.39
CA LYS A 47 -4.54 2.69 34.15
C LYS A 47 -5.42 1.81 33.25
N GLU A 48 -4.95 1.32 32.09
CA GLU A 48 -3.59 1.03 31.64
C GLU A 48 -3.26 1.71 30.30
N ILE A 49 -2.30 2.64 30.30
CA ILE A 49 -1.56 2.94 29.06
C ILE A 49 -0.50 1.84 28.99
N LYS A 50 -0.71 0.86 28.10
CA LYS A 50 0.39 -0.01 27.67
C LYS A 50 1.51 0.91 27.21
N GLU A 51 2.68 0.75 27.81
CA GLU A 51 3.91 1.43 27.48
C GLU A 51 4.09 1.40 25.95
N ILE A 52 3.76 2.52 25.30
CA ILE A 52 4.03 2.70 23.88
C ILE A 52 5.52 2.95 23.85
N ASP A 53 6.26 1.99 23.29
CA ASP A 53 7.68 2.12 23.01
C ASP A 53 7.93 3.49 22.34
N THR A 54 8.61 4.37 23.06
CA THR A 54 8.76 5.81 22.76
C THR A 54 10.07 6.07 22.01
N THR A 55 10.67 5.07 21.36
CA THR A 55 11.76 5.32 20.41
C THR A 55 11.26 6.22 19.29
N SER A 56 11.50 7.52 19.44
CA SER A 56 11.27 8.53 18.42
C SER A 56 12.31 8.32 17.33
N PHE A 57 11.88 7.89 16.15
CA PHE A 57 12.77 7.80 14.99
C PHE A 57 13.10 9.20 14.49
N ASN A 58 14.37 9.45 14.21
CA ASN A 58 14.77 10.62 13.47
C ASN A 58 14.80 10.27 11.98
N VAL A 59 13.75 10.64 11.25
CA VAL A 59 13.60 10.34 9.80
C VAL A 59 14.74 10.87 8.91
N LYS A 60 15.57 11.80 9.42
CA LYS A 60 16.76 12.29 8.69
C LYS A 60 17.95 11.34 8.80
N THR A 61 18.05 10.57 9.88
CA THR A 61 19.21 9.69 10.15
C THR A 61 18.84 8.22 10.10
N ASP A 62 17.67 7.88 10.60
CA ASP A 62 17.21 6.52 10.86
C ASP A 62 16.43 5.98 9.67
N ALA A 63 16.55 4.68 9.44
CA ALA A 63 15.76 4.00 8.43
C ALA A 63 14.38 3.62 8.99
N ILE A 64 13.32 4.11 8.35
CA ILE A 64 11.93 3.84 8.69
C ILE A 64 11.64 2.34 8.50
N PRO A 65 11.28 1.60 9.57
CA PRO A 65 10.90 0.19 9.47
C PRO A 65 9.47 0.04 8.90
N ILE A 66 9.36 -0.45 7.66
CA ILE A 66 8.07 -0.65 6.99
C ILE A 66 7.27 -1.78 7.65
N ASN A 67 7.94 -2.82 8.16
CA ASN A 67 7.33 -3.89 8.94
C ASN A 67 6.71 -3.40 10.27
N GLY A 68 7.01 -2.16 10.69
CA GLY A 68 6.38 -1.51 11.84
C GLY A 68 5.03 -0.85 11.53
N ILE A 69 4.65 -0.72 10.26
CA ILE A 69 3.39 -0.10 9.84
C ILE A 69 2.23 -1.02 10.20
N LYS A 70 1.48 -0.63 11.24
CA LYS A 70 0.26 -1.34 11.67
C LYS A 70 -0.97 -0.64 11.12
N LEU A 71 -1.89 -1.42 10.56
CA LEU A 71 -3.18 -0.96 10.05
C LEU A 71 -4.24 -0.97 11.17
N ASN A 72 -5.44 -0.45 10.86
CA ASN A 72 -6.59 -0.33 11.75
C ASN A 72 -6.38 0.58 12.97
N GLN A 73 -5.56 1.62 12.79
CA GLN A 73 -5.37 2.66 13.78
C GLN A 73 -5.47 4.03 13.11
N PRO A 74 -5.80 5.10 13.85
CA PRO A 74 -5.74 6.46 13.32
C PRO A 74 -4.36 6.78 12.72
N LEU A 75 -4.33 7.47 11.59
CA LEU A 75 -3.09 7.88 10.90
C LEU A 75 -2.09 8.56 11.86
N ALA A 76 -2.58 9.44 12.73
CA ALA A 76 -1.72 10.14 13.69
C ALA A 76 -0.97 9.18 14.64
N ILE A 77 -1.59 8.06 15.02
CA ILE A 77 -0.95 7.02 15.85
C ILE A 77 0.11 6.26 15.03
N LEU A 78 -0.18 5.97 13.76
CA LEU A 78 0.77 5.33 12.85
C LEU A 78 2.01 6.18 12.62
N LEU A 79 1.86 7.50 12.46
CA LEU A 79 2.96 8.42 12.13
C LEU A 79 3.82 8.81 13.33
N LYS A 80 3.24 8.81 14.54
CA LYS A 80 3.90 9.27 15.77
C LYS A 80 5.28 8.63 16.04
N PRO A 81 5.49 7.30 15.91
CA PRO A 81 6.81 6.70 16.11
C PRO A 81 7.87 7.31 15.18
N TYR A 82 7.47 7.66 13.96
CA TYR A 82 8.34 8.25 12.95
C TYR A 82 8.57 9.76 13.12
N ASN A 83 8.03 10.37 14.19
CA ASN A 83 8.04 11.82 14.36
C ASN A 83 7.47 12.56 13.14
N LEU A 84 6.45 11.97 12.51
CA LEU A 84 5.73 12.52 11.37
C LEU A 84 4.32 12.94 11.80
N THR A 85 3.78 13.88 11.04
CA THR A 85 2.41 14.39 11.15
C THR A 85 1.73 14.32 9.79
N LYS A 86 0.43 14.64 9.71
CA LYS A 86 -0.29 14.71 8.43
C LYS A 86 0.33 15.75 7.48
N ASP A 87 0.99 16.77 8.01
CA ASP A 87 1.58 17.86 7.21
C ASP A 87 2.88 17.43 6.49
N ASP A 88 3.47 16.30 6.92
CA ASP A 88 4.63 15.70 6.26
C ASP A 88 4.24 14.84 5.04
N ASN A 89 2.98 14.89 4.62
CA ASN A 89 2.50 14.15 3.46
C ASN A 89 3.20 14.63 2.19
N SER A 90 3.92 13.71 1.54
CA SER A 90 4.62 13.98 0.29
C SER A 90 3.72 13.91 -0.94
N ASN A 91 2.45 13.54 -0.76
CA ASN A 91 1.46 13.59 -1.82
C ASN A 91 0.97 15.04 -2.02
N LEU A 92 1.17 15.57 -3.22
CA LEU A 92 0.74 16.92 -3.60
C LEU A 92 -0.67 16.95 -4.21
N GLU A 93 -1.23 15.77 -4.52
CA GLU A 93 -2.54 15.64 -5.16
C GLU A 93 -3.59 15.20 -4.13
N TYR A 94 -4.60 16.04 -3.92
CA TYR A 94 -5.73 15.74 -3.03
C TYR A 94 -6.94 15.31 -3.85
N ASN A 95 -7.41 14.07 -3.65
CA ASN A 95 -8.70 13.64 -4.19
C ASN A 95 -9.83 13.91 -3.16
N VAL A 96 -10.65 14.92 -3.45
CA VAL A 96 -11.75 15.34 -2.56
C VAL A 96 -12.97 14.42 -2.59
N ASN A 97 -13.14 13.60 -3.63
CA ASN A 97 -14.40 12.90 -3.89
C ASN A 97 -14.46 11.45 -3.37
N LEU A 98 -13.39 10.96 -2.76
CA LEU A 98 -13.34 9.61 -2.19
C LEU A 98 -13.59 9.66 -0.68
N ASP A 99 -14.07 8.58 -0.07
CA ASP A 99 -14.28 8.48 1.37
C ASP A 99 -13.00 8.11 2.16
N TYR A 100 -11.85 8.06 1.46
CA TYR A 100 -10.52 7.90 2.00
C TYR A 100 -9.58 9.03 1.55
N GLU A 101 -8.44 9.12 2.22
CA GLU A 101 -7.30 9.97 1.91
C GLU A 101 -6.01 9.13 1.88
N GLU A 102 -4.95 9.74 1.35
CA GLU A 102 -3.63 9.13 1.19
C GLU A 102 -2.57 9.90 1.96
N PHE A 103 -1.66 9.19 2.60
CA PHE A 103 -0.42 9.73 3.14
C PHE A 103 0.75 9.06 2.42
N ALA A 104 1.50 9.82 1.64
CA ALA A 104 2.73 9.35 0.99
C ALA A 104 3.94 9.74 1.84
N PHE A 105 4.79 8.76 2.14
CA PHE A 105 6.08 9.02 2.77
C PHE A 105 7.07 9.58 1.73
N ASP A 106 8.00 10.45 2.16
CA ASP A 106 9.02 11.02 1.25
C ASP A 106 10.00 9.94 0.80
N VAL A 107 10.14 9.75 -0.52
CA VAL A 107 11.07 8.80 -1.12
C VAL A 107 12.55 9.07 -0.78
N LYS A 108 12.87 10.25 -0.26
CA LYS A 108 14.22 10.63 0.21
C LYS A 108 14.56 10.02 1.58
N TYR A 109 13.58 9.59 2.37
CA TYR A 109 13.86 8.91 3.62
C TYR A 109 14.55 7.57 3.38
N LYS A 110 15.26 7.09 4.41
CA LYS A 110 15.80 5.73 4.41
C LYS A 110 14.71 4.78 4.87
N TYR A 111 14.65 3.61 4.26
CA TYR A 111 13.67 2.58 4.60
C TYR A 111 14.35 1.24 4.85
N LYS A 112 13.78 0.46 5.76
CA LYS A 112 14.17 -0.93 6.00
C LYS A 112 12.95 -1.82 6.20
N TYR A 113 13.12 -3.10 5.92
CA TYR A 113 12.21 -4.16 6.34
C TYR A 113 12.99 -5.08 7.28
N ASN A 114 12.56 -5.21 8.53
CA ASN A 114 13.39 -5.76 9.60
C ASN A 114 14.74 -5.01 9.64
N ASP A 115 15.87 -5.72 9.50
CA ASP A 115 17.21 -5.12 9.43
C ASP A 115 17.76 -5.03 7.99
N VAL A 116 16.94 -5.33 6.99
CA VAL A 116 17.32 -5.26 5.58
C VAL A 116 17.01 -3.87 5.03
N ALA A 117 18.05 -3.13 4.63
CA ALA A 117 17.87 -1.85 3.96
C ALA A 117 17.14 -2.05 2.62
N ILE A 118 16.07 -1.30 2.40
CA ILE A 118 15.28 -1.37 1.17
C ILE A 118 16.00 -0.65 0.02
N GLY A 119 16.77 0.40 0.31
CA GLY A 119 17.35 1.27 -0.70
C GLY A 119 16.31 2.27 -1.23
N LYS A 120 16.46 2.71 -2.48
CA LYS A 120 15.56 3.69 -3.09
C LYS A 120 14.18 3.07 -3.35
N ILE A 121 13.14 3.69 -2.81
CA ILE A 121 11.75 3.32 -3.10
C ILE A 121 11.20 4.18 -4.24
N LYS A 122 10.21 3.65 -4.97
CA LYS A 122 9.40 4.44 -5.91
C LYS A 122 8.29 5.18 -5.16
N SER A 123 7.60 4.48 -4.26
CA SER A 123 6.55 5.04 -3.41
C SER A 123 6.30 4.17 -2.18
N LEU A 124 5.81 4.81 -1.11
CA LEU A 124 5.19 4.17 0.04
C LEU A 124 3.97 5.02 0.44
N VAL A 125 2.77 4.46 0.27
CA VAL A 125 1.51 5.19 0.49
C VAL A 125 0.66 4.43 1.49
N VAL A 126 0.11 5.15 2.47
CA VAL A 126 -0.88 4.64 3.43
C VAL A 126 -2.24 5.26 3.11
N PHE A 127 -3.25 4.41 3.01
CA PHE A 127 -4.64 4.80 2.78
C PHE A 127 -5.43 4.75 4.09
N TYR A 128 -6.21 5.80 4.36
CA TYR A 128 -6.97 5.93 5.58
C TYR A 128 -8.34 6.60 5.36
N LEU A 129 -9.34 6.21 6.15
CA LEU A 129 -10.72 6.70 5.99
C LEU A 129 -10.87 8.16 6.42
N LYS A 130 -11.72 8.94 5.74
CA LYS A 130 -11.92 10.36 6.09
C LYS A 130 -12.63 10.57 7.43
N ASN A 131 -13.55 9.69 7.79
CA ASN A 131 -14.45 9.82 8.94
C ASN A 131 -13.74 9.62 10.29
N ASP A 132 -12.93 8.57 10.42
CA ASP A 132 -12.28 8.17 11.66
C ASP A 132 -10.74 8.17 11.57
N LYS A 133 -10.20 8.51 10.39
CA LYS A 133 -8.77 8.52 10.08
C LYS A 133 -8.10 7.15 10.21
N SER A 134 -8.87 6.07 10.26
CA SER A 134 -8.37 4.70 10.40
C SER A 134 -7.69 4.23 9.12
N THR A 135 -6.44 3.81 9.25
CA THR A 135 -5.61 3.30 8.15
C THR A 135 -6.07 1.89 7.79
N PHE A 136 -6.25 1.58 6.51
CA PHE A 136 -6.75 0.27 6.10
C PHE A 136 -5.89 -0.43 5.06
N CYS A 137 -5.02 0.30 4.37
CA CYS A 137 -4.10 -0.26 3.39
C CYS A 137 -2.79 0.51 3.39
N TYR A 138 -1.69 -0.16 3.05
CA TYR A 138 -0.51 0.51 2.55
C TYR A 138 0.05 -0.21 1.32
N GLU A 139 0.71 0.55 0.46
CA GLU A 139 1.31 0.06 -0.78
C GLU A 139 2.75 0.55 -0.88
N LEU A 140 3.67 -0.39 -1.07
CA LEU A 140 5.09 -0.13 -1.32
C LEU A 140 5.41 -0.54 -2.75
N GLU A 141 6.06 0.35 -3.49
CA GLU A 141 6.60 0.07 -4.81
C GLU A 141 8.11 0.29 -4.85
N LEU A 142 8.83 -0.72 -5.34
CA LEU A 142 10.24 -0.66 -5.70
C LEU A 142 10.35 -0.86 -7.21
N GLU A 143 11.14 -0.02 -7.87
CA GLU A 143 11.39 -0.07 -9.31
C GLU A 143 12.90 0.03 -9.55
N ASN A 144 13.44 -0.90 -10.34
CA ASN A 144 14.86 -1.04 -10.64
C ASN A 144 15.74 -1.00 -9.38
N ASN A 145 15.33 -1.75 -8.36
CA ASN A 145 15.97 -1.77 -7.06
C ASN A 145 16.76 -3.09 -6.86
N PRO A 146 18.07 -3.03 -6.54
CA PRO A 146 18.91 -4.23 -6.39
C PRO A 146 18.54 -5.11 -5.18
N ASN A 147 17.77 -4.57 -4.23
CA ASN A 147 17.36 -5.28 -3.02
C ASN A 147 16.00 -5.97 -3.15
N CYS A 148 15.28 -5.89 -4.28
CA CYS A 148 13.98 -6.55 -4.46
C CYS A 148 14.00 -8.03 -4.04
N LYS A 149 15.01 -8.80 -4.48
CA LYS A 149 15.15 -10.23 -4.12
C LYS A 149 15.41 -10.44 -2.61
N LYS A 150 16.18 -9.54 -1.98
CA LYS A 150 16.46 -9.60 -0.54
C LYS A 150 15.20 -9.32 0.28
N ILE A 151 14.44 -8.29 -0.11
CA ILE A 151 13.17 -7.95 0.56
C ILE A 151 12.14 -9.07 0.39
N LEU A 152 12.03 -9.66 -0.81
CA LEU A 152 11.14 -10.81 -1.03
C LEU A 152 11.53 -12.01 -0.16
N ALA A 153 12.83 -12.29 -0.03
CA ALA A 153 13.32 -13.34 0.86
C ALA A 153 12.98 -13.05 2.33
N GLU A 154 13.11 -11.80 2.77
CA GLU A 154 12.79 -11.40 4.14
C GLU A 154 11.29 -11.52 4.45
N LEU A 155 10.42 -11.13 3.51
CA LEU A 155 8.97 -11.35 3.59
C LEU A 155 8.65 -12.85 3.75
N LYS A 156 9.28 -13.69 2.91
CA LYS A 156 9.10 -15.15 2.97
C LYS A 156 9.58 -15.74 4.30
N ASN A 157 10.69 -15.26 4.84
CA ASN A 157 11.19 -15.70 6.15
C ASN A 157 10.25 -15.29 7.28
N ASN A 158 9.70 -14.08 7.22
CA ASN A 158 8.82 -13.53 8.26
C ASN A 158 7.46 -14.24 8.34
N PHE A 159 6.86 -14.56 7.18
CA PHE A 159 5.51 -15.15 7.13
C PHE A 159 5.50 -16.67 6.91
N GLY A 160 6.61 -17.26 6.44
CA GLY A 160 6.69 -18.68 6.15
C GLY A 160 5.81 -19.09 4.96
N LYS A 161 4.91 -20.05 5.17
CA LYS A 161 4.10 -20.64 4.11
C LYS A 161 3.08 -19.63 3.56
N ASN A 162 3.10 -19.44 2.24
CA ASN A 162 2.13 -18.61 1.55
C ASN A 162 0.75 -19.29 1.46
N THR A 163 -0.30 -18.46 1.35
CA THR A 163 -1.67 -18.90 1.09
C THR A 163 -1.96 -19.00 -0.40
N PHE A 164 -1.16 -18.32 -1.22
CA PHE A 164 -1.20 -18.40 -2.68
C PHE A 164 0.20 -18.19 -3.25
N TYR A 165 0.53 -18.92 -4.31
CA TYR A 165 1.74 -18.71 -5.10
C TYR A 165 1.47 -19.03 -6.57
N LYS A 166 1.85 -18.11 -7.45
CA LYS A 166 1.82 -18.31 -8.90
C LYS A 166 3.07 -17.71 -9.53
N LYS A 167 3.71 -18.48 -10.42
CA LYS A 167 4.82 -18.03 -11.24
C LYS A 167 4.43 -18.07 -12.70
N VAL A 168 4.71 -17.00 -13.42
CA VAL A 168 4.50 -16.87 -14.85
C VAL A 168 5.82 -16.45 -15.47
N GLU A 169 6.21 -17.13 -16.55
CA GLU A 169 7.42 -16.81 -17.30
C GLU A 169 7.02 -16.52 -18.75
N SER A 170 7.35 -15.34 -19.22
CA SER A 170 7.21 -14.93 -20.61
C SER A 170 8.55 -15.03 -21.29
N THR A 171 8.54 -15.53 -22.52
CA THR A 171 9.71 -15.55 -23.41
C THR A 171 9.23 -15.31 -24.84
N LYS A 172 10.14 -14.98 -25.75
CA LYS A 172 9.84 -14.86 -27.19
C LYS A 172 9.11 -16.10 -27.76
N ALA A 173 9.43 -17.30 -27.30
CA ALA A 173 8.80 -18.54 -27.78
C ALA A 173 7.43 -18.83 -27.13
N ARG A 174 7.18 -18.23 -25.95
CA ARG A 174 5.97 -18.42 -25.15
C ARG A 174 5.60 -17.09 -24.49
N PRO A 175 5.09 -16.12 -25.26
CA PRO A 175 4.70 -14.83 -24.68
C PRO A 175 3.52 -15.04 -23.75
N ALA A 176 3.65 -14.52 -22.52
CA ALA A 176 2.63 -14.62 -21.47
C ALA A 176 2.02 -13.26 -21.10
N PHE A 177 2.63 -12.17 -21.57
CA PHE A 177 2.18 -10.80 -21.34
C PHE A 177 1.97 -10.08 -22.68
N VAL A 178 1.32 -8.92 -22.63
CA VAL A 178 1.26 -7.98 -23.75
C VAL A 178 1.82 -6.65 -23.34
N ASP A 179 2.34 -5.90 -24.30
CA ASP A 179 2.77 -4.52 -24.13
C ASP A 179 1.59 -3.54 -24.12
N ASN A 180 1.90 -2.24 -24.03
CA ASN A 180 0.88 -1.18 -24.01
C ASN A 180 0.07 -1.06 -25.31
N ASN A 181 0.55 -1.64 -26.42
CA ASN A 181 -0.16 -1.67 -27.70
C ASN A 181 -1.02 -2.93 -27.85
N GLY A 182 -0.98 -3.85 -26.87
CA GLY A 182 -1.65 -5.14 -26.93
C GLY A 182 -0.87 -6.22 -27.69
N GLU A 183 0.38 -5.94 -28.06
CA GLU A 183 1.24 -6.90 -28.76
C GLU A 183 1.95 -7.83 -27.77
N PRO A 184 2.24 -9.09 -28.13
CA PRO A 184 2.90 -10.03 -27.23
C PRO A 184 4.26 -9.51 -26.73
N GLU A 185 4.46 -9.48 -25.41
CA GLU A 185 5.73 -9.08 -24.79
C GLU A 185 6.75 -10.21 -25.00
N THR A 186 7.77 -9.95 -25.84
CA THR A 186 8.75 -10.98 -26.25
C THR A 186 9.97 -11.10 -25.34
N ASP A 187 10.10 -10.17 -24.39
CA ASP A 187 11.16 -10.18 -23.40
C ASP A 187 11.10 -11.41 -22.48
N HIS A 188 12.25 -11.79 -21.94
CA HIS A 188 12.31 -12.82 -20.91
C HIS A 188 11.93 -12.21 -19.57
N ILE A 189 10.68 -12.43 -19.16
CA ILE A 189 10.10 -11.86 -17.95
C ILE A 189 9.63 -12.95 -17.02
N ILE A 190 10.04 -12.87 -15.77
CA ILE A 190 9.55 -13.72 -14.69
C ILE A 190 8.68 -12.86 -13.77
N GLN A 191 7.44 -13.28 -13.57
CA GLN A 191 6.53 -12.70 -12.59
C GLN A 191 6.15 -13.74 -11.54
N GLU A 192 6.34 -13.39 -10.27
CA GLU A 192 5.93 -14.18 -9.12
C GLU A 192 4.89 -13.40 -8.32
N LEU A 193 3.77 -14.06 -8.05
CA LEU A 193 2.63 -13.57 -7.28
C LEU A 193 2.54 -14.39 -6.00
N THR A 194 2.67 -13.74 -4.85
CA THR A 194 2.59 -14.41 -3.55
C THR A 194 1.62 -13.71 -2.62
N LYS A 195 0.79 -14.48 -1.92
CA LYS A 195 -0.10 -13.98 -0.86
C LYS A 195 0.26 -14.59 0.48
N TRP A 196 0.27 -13.78 1.53
CA TRP A 196 0.34 -14.24 2.91
C TRP A 196 -0.80 -13.64 3.74
N ASN A 197 -1.26 -14.40 4.73
CA ASN A 197 -2.16 -13.92 5.76
C ASN A 197 -1.35 -13.68 7.04
N ASP A 198 -1.45 -12.48 7.60
CA ASP A 198 -0.91 -12.11 8.89
C ASP A 198 -2.06 -12.02 9.90
N ASP A 199 -2.45 -13.17 10.45
CA ASP A 199 -3.55 -13.26 11.40
C ASP A 199 -3.28 -12.50 12.71
N LYS A 200 -2.01 -12.30 13.04
CA LYS A 200 -1.58 -11.56 14.24
C LYS A 200 -1.89 -10.08 14.09
N ASN A 201 -1.60 -9.49 12.92
CA ASN A 201 -1.86 -8.08 12.64
C ASN A 201 -3.17 -7.83 11.86
N LYS A 202 -3.96 -8.87 11.61
CA LYS A 202 -5.23 -8.79 10.86
C LYS A 202 -5.04 -8.12 9.49
N ALA A 203 -4.07 -8.62 8.74
CA ALA A 203 -3.73 -8.09 7.42
C ALA A 203 -3.42 -9.20 6.42
N ASN A 204 -3.68 -8.93 5.15
CA ASN A 204 -3.25 -9.76 4.03
C ASN A 204 -2.17 -9.01 3.23
N TYR A 205 -1.11 -9.73 2.86
CA TYR A 205 -0.03 -9.25 2.01
C TYR A 205 -0.22 -9.82 0.61
N TYR A 206 -0.29 -8.95 -0.38
CA TYR A 206 -0.30 -9.29 -1.81
C TYR A 206 0.99 -8.76 -2.42
N VAL A 207 1.85 -9.68 -2.87
CA VAL A 207 3.20 -9.35 -3.33
C VAL A 207 3.37 -9.78 -4.78
N ILE A 208 3.79 -8.83 -5.61
CA ILE A 208 4.03 -8.99 -7.04
C ILE A 208 5.50 -8.66 -7.29
N SER A 209 6.28 -9.65 -7.72
CA SER A 209 7.67 -9.47 -8.14
C SER A 209 7.75 -9.71 -9.64
N LYS A 210 8.21 -8.72 -10.41
CA LYS A 210 8.47 -8.82 -11.86
C LYS A 210 9.97 -8.60 -12.10
N GLU A 211 10.62 -9.48 -12.83
CA GLU A 211 12.01 -9.36 -13.26
C GLU A 211 12.06 -9.53 -14.78
N ASN A 212 12.58 -8.52 -15.49
CA ASN A 212 12.87 -8.60 -16.92
C ASN A 212 14.37 -8.92 -17.08
N LEU A 213 14.67 -10.14 -17.50
CA LEU A 213 16.03 -10.62 -17.68
C LEU A 213 16.66 -10.10 -18.98
N THR A 214 15.85 -9.66 -19.96
CA THR A 214 16.33 -9.00 -21.17
C THR A 214 16.83 -7.59 -20.86
N THR A 215 16.00 -6.76 -20.24
CA THR A 215 16.32 -5.34 -19.95
C THR A 215 17.08 -5.15 -18.63
N LYS A 216 17.14 -6.19 -17.80
CA LYS A 216 17.69 -6.17 -16.43
C LYS A 216 16.90 -5.25 -15.47
N GLU A 217 15.63 -5.02 -15.78
CA GLU A 217 14.72 -4.26 -14.94
C GLU A 217 14.02 -5.16 -13.92
N ASN A 218 13.64 -4.58 -12.78
CA ASN A 218 12.86 -5.30 -11.80
C ASN A 218 11.83 -4.39 -11.11
N LYS A 219 10.77 -5.00 -10.61
CA LYS A 219 9.72 -4.31 -9.86
C LYS A 219 9.22 -5.21 -8.74
N LEU A 220 9.09 -4.65 -7.55
CA LEU A 220 8.43 -5.29 -6.41
C LEU A 220 7.30 -4.38 -5.94
N THR A 221 6.08 -4.91 -5.96
CA THR A 221 4.90 -4.25 -5.41
C THR A 221 4.40 -5.07 -4.23
N VAL A 222 4.24 -4.42 -3.08
CA VAL A 222 3.70 -5.01 -1.85
C VAL A 222 2.45 -4.21 -1.46
N ILE A 223 1.30 -4.86 -1.52
CA ILE A 223 0.01 -4.27 -1.13
C ILE A 223 -0.46 -4.99 0.12
N VAL A 224 -0.67 -4.23 1.20
CA VAL A 224 -1.07 -4.78 2.49
C VAL A 224 -2.42 -4.20 2.86
N ILE A 225 -3.40 -5.09 3.09
CA ILE A 225 -4.80 -4.71 3.30
C ILE A 225 -5.25 -5.29 4.63
N SER A 226 -5.85 -4.46 5.47
CA SER A 226 -6.51 -4.91 6.69
C SER A 226 -7.63 -5.90 6.37
N THR A 227 -7.72 -6.99 7.12
CA THR A 227 -8.80 -7.98 7.01
C THR A 227 -10.05 -7.60 7.79
N ILE A 228 -9.97 -6.58 8.66
CA ILE A 228 -11.09 -6.12 9.50
C ILE A 228 -11.66 -4.77 9.06
N SER A 229 -11.00 -4.07 8.13
CA SER A 229 -11.53 -2.83 7.57
C SER A 229 -12.71 -3.10 6.65
N LYS A 230 -13.74 -2.24 6.73
CA LYS A 230 -14.87 -2.26 5.81
C LYS A 230 -14.46 -2.00 4.35
N LYS A 231 -13.27 -1.41 4.12
CA LYS A 231 -12.70 -1.18 2.78
C LYS A 231 -11.99 -2.36 2.18
N SER A 232 -11.78 -3.45 2.93
CA SER A 232 -10.97 -4.58 2.48
C SER A 232 -11.44 -5.17 1.15
N ALA A 233 -12.73 -5.52 1.06
CA ALA A 233 -13.32 -6.11 -0.14
C ALA A 233 -13.29 -5.15 -1.33
N GLU A 234 -13.70 -3.89 -1.12
CA GLU A 234 -13.68 -2.85 -2.14
C GLU A 234 -12.27 -2.63 -2.69
N TRP A 235 -11.24 -2.59 -1.83
CA TRP A 235 -9.85 -2.40 -2.26
C TRP A 235 -9.31 -3.61 -3.04
N ILE A 236 -9.66 -4.83 -2.61
CA ILE A 236 -9.32 -6.07 -3.31
C ILE A 236 -9.90 -6.05 -4.73
N ASP A 237 -11.15 -5.63 -4.88
CA ASP A 237 -11.82 -5.55 -6.18
C ASP A 237 -11.26 -4.40 -7.03
N TYR A 238 -11.09 -3.21 -6.46
CA TYR A 238 -10.51 -2.03 -7.14
C TYR A 238 -9.12 -2.34 -7.71
N ARG A 239 -8.27 -3.02 -6.96
CA ARG A 239 -6.94 -3.45 -7.40
C ARG A 239 -6.94 -4.74 -8.22
N SER A 240 -8.11 -5.31 -8.53
CA SER A 240 -8.28 -6.59 -9.24
C SER A 240 -7.49 -7.74 -8.60
N LEU A 241 -7.21 -7.66 -7.29
CA LEU A 241 -6.37 -8.65 -6.60
C LEU A 241 -7.04 -10.01 -6.57
N LYS A 242 -8.38 -10.04 -6.50
CA LYS A 242 -9.14 -11.27 -6.59
C LYS A 242 -8.88 -12.01 -7.91
N MET A 243 -8.88 -11.31 -9.04
CA MET A 243 -8.62 -11.94 -10.35
C MET A 243 -7.18 -12.45 -10.50
N VAL A 244 -6.23 -11.82 -9.80
CA VAL A 244 -4.80 -12.12 -9.92
C VAL A 244 -4.37 -13.22 -8.92
N PHE A 245 -5.01 -13.30 -7.76
CA PHE A 245 -4.62 -14.13 -6.60
C PHE A 245 -5.67 -15.18 -6.15
N ASP A 246 -6.76 -15.37 -6.91
CA ASP A 246 -7.67 -16.53 -6.75
C ASP A 246 -7.33 -17.68 -7.73
#